data_AF-A0A815XPD1-F1
#
_entry.id   AF-A0A815XPD1-F1
#
_cell.length_a   1.000
_cell.length_b   1.000
_cell.length_c   1.000
_cell.angle_alpha   90.00
_cell.angle_beta   90.00
_cell.angle_gamma   90.00
#
_symmetry.space_group_name_H-M   'P 1'
#
loop_
_entity.id
_entity.type
_entity.pdbx_description
1 polymer ?
#
loop_
_entity_poly.entity_id
_entity_poly.type
_entity_poly.pdbx_seq_one_letter_code
_entity_poly.pdbx_strand_id
1 'polypeptide(L)'
;MHSPLHSIEHVAIDSSGDLGSLYNEYFDSIVQTPSRSSPRETIQIEDPVKCDLIDGSREKSQNLLALIGMRENARLNTLLNFVPRNRLTSIINHPYPIDKYTRLIYYCYTNRNEKLPRDAAAFRKLSQQKDRHTGATHIITSFSLGIGVILIIQLLPNDQIVAQVDKVLRKCVRILKGTHKATAITSNDENLMQQNTSIVVYSNISYLTGVTSLRDVCQFINRRDESTEIFRPLAYNLNPIQLFYPEYAQTGLPCIPVESSCNRKIEEYLLQYLDTLKRLKQSLDSKETQVLSVNLEEPFYELQRRWLNLKNLYEHDVQLLKDLVNDIRHGRSDTSRVDEIISNKKIQTIYDNKVKSIVDDLHNLEHKQQWIADLIKRKFQYYNVGKFGVLQTDSELTIKEKLNLNDSYNRILCSTDHLNKNNAEKFNRLHHDLVEHNRKNPASHLTYADFSYCRFPLKDITILSSQDQPEGQKG
;
A
#
# COMPACT_ATOMS: atom_id res chain seq x y z
N MET A 1 15.74 30.74 21.58
CA MET A 1 16.38 29.58 20.91
C MET A 1 16.39 29.87 19.42
N HIS A 2 17.59 30.01 18.84
CA HIS A 2 17.77 30.43 17.45
C HIS A 2 17.53 29.23 16.52
N SER A 3 16.56 29.34 15.61
CA SER A 3 16.48 28.46 14.44
C SER A 3 17.80 28.60 13.66
N PRO A 4 18.39 27.52 13.12
CA PRO A 4 19.67 27.65 12.41
C PRO A 4 19.48 28.59 11.22
N LEU A 5 20.32 29.62 11.15
CA LEU A 5 20.41 30.56 10.02
C LEU A 5 21.05 29.87 8.80
N HIS A 6 20.55 28.71 8.40
CA HIS A 6 21.15 27.86 7.38
C HIS A 6 20.17 27.60 6.24
N SER A 7 20.69 27.62 5.02
CA SER A 7 19.92 27.21 3.86
C SER A 7 19.62 25.72 3.95
N ILE A 8 18.41 25.33 3.55
CA ILE A 8 17.92 23.96 3.60
C ILE A 8 17.56 23.54 2.18
N GLU A 9 18.23 22.51 1.67
CA GLU A 9 17.75 21.78 0.50
C GLU A 9 16.60 20.85 0.94
N HIS A 10 15.51 20.88 0.18
CA HIS A 10 14.24 20.24 0.52
C HIS A 10 13.57 19.68 -0.74
N VAL A 11 13.07 18.43 -0.72
CA VAL A 11 12.37 17.86 -1.88
C VAL A 11 11.10 18.65 -2.16
N ALA A 12 10.80 18.95 -3.43
CA ALA A 12 9.63 19.72 -3.80
C ALA A 12 8.34 18.88 -3.70
N ILE A 13 7.80 18.74 -2.48
CA ILE A 13 6.55 18.01 -2.21
C ILE A 13 5.37 18.76 -2.87
N ASP A 14 5.25 20.06 -2.58
CA ASP A 14 4.30 20.94 -3.25
C ASP A 14 4.96 21.60 -4.46
N SER A 15 4.64 21.12 -5.66
CA SER A 15 5.21 21.63 -6.91
C SER A 15 4.72 23.04 -7.33
N SER A 16 3.82 23.66 -6.57
CA SER A 16 3.30 25.01 -6.89
C SER A 16 4.25 26.13 -6.48
N GLY A 17 5.29 25.83 -5.70
CA GLY A 17 6.29 26.81 -5.28
C GLY A 17 7.16 27.32 -6.43
N ASP A 18 7.41 28.62 -6.44
CA ASP A 18 8.31 29.33 -7.36
C ASP A 18 9.32 30.17 -6.55
N LEU A 19 10.27 30.81 -7.23
CA LEU A 19 11.25 31.69 -6.60
C LEU A 19 10.55 32.82 -5.86
N GLY A 20 10.93 33.06 -4.61
CA GLY A 20 10.33 34.07 -3.75
C GLY A 20 9.06 33.62 -3.02
N SER A 21 8.56 32.40 -3.27
CA SER A 21 7.44 31.86 -2.48
C SER A 21 7.83 31.70 -1.01
N LEU A 22 6.89 32.02 -0.14
CA LEU A 22 7.01 31.86 1.30
C LEU A 22 6.64 30.43 1.69
N TYR A 23 7.44 29.82 2.56
CA TYR A 23 7.37 28.41 2.91
C TYR A 23 7.31 28.21 4.42
N ASN A 24 6.50 27.25 4.86
CA ASN A 24 6.49 26.75 6.22
C ASN A 24 7.20 25.38 6.27
N GLU A 25 8.44 25.35 6.76
CA GLU A 25 9.26 24.14 6.86
C GLU A 25 8.75 23.14 7.91
N TYR A 26 7.96 23.60 8.87
CA TYR A 26 7.37 22.70 9.86
C TYR A 26 6.19 21.92 9.30
N PHE A 27 5.43 22.48 8.35
CA PHE A 27 4.26 21.81 7.75
C PHE A 27 4.45 21.42 6.28
N ASP A 28 5.65 21.66 5.73
CA ASP A 28 6.03 21.46 4.33
C ASP A 28 5.07 22.08 3.30
N SER A 29 4.59 23.29 3.58
CA SER A 29 3.58 23.96 2.77
C SER A 29 4.02 25.31 2.22
N ILE A 30 3.56 25.62 1.01
CA ILE A 30 3.64 26.96 0.43
C ILE A 30 2.60 27.83 1.13
N VAL A 31 3.06 28.86 1.84
CA VAL A 31 2.20 29.83 2.53
C VAL A 31 1.68 30.86 1.53
N GLN A 32 2.56 31.32 0.65
CA GLN A 32 2.25 32.36 -0.33
C GLN A 32 3.17 32.26 -1.54
N THR A 33 2.60 32.44 -2.72
CA THR A 33 3.36 32.61 -3.96
C THR A 33 3.53 34.11 -4.28
N PRO A 34 4.61 34.49 -4.96
CA PRO A 34 4.83 35.88 -5.34
C PRO A 34 3.75 36.33 -6.34
N SER A 35 3.20 37.53 -6.15
CA SER A 35 2.13 38.07 -7.03
C SER A 35 2.61 38.42 -8.43
N ARG A 36 3.93 38.45 -8.66
CA ARG A 36 4.57 38.73 -9.93
C ARG A 36 5.70 37.72 -10.14
N SER A 37 6.01 37.41 -11.39
CA SER A 37 7.14 36.55 -11.72
C SER A 37 8.42 37.12 -11.14
N SER A 38 9.08 36.35 -10.28
CA SER A 38 10.38 36.70 -9.73
C SER A 38 11.44 36.73 -10.83
N PRO A 39 12.39 37.67 -10.76
CA PRO A 39 13.56 37.62 -11.63
C PRO A 39 14.34 36.33 -11.33
N ARG A 40 14.94 35.74 -12.36
CA ARG A 40 15.56 34.41 -12.27
C ARG A 40 16.87 34.34 -13.03
N GLU A 41 17.88 33.76 -12.40
CA GLU A 41 19.11 33.31 -13.04
C GLU A 41 19.01 31.80 -13.27
N THR A 42 19.27 31.36 -14.52
CA THR A 42 19.28 29.94 -14.88
C THR A 42 20.72 29.41 -14.86
N ILE A 43 20.92 28.30 -14.16
CA ILE A 43 22.19 27.57 -14.12
C ILE A 43 21.98 26.20 -14.78
N GLN A 44 22.83 25.89 -15.75
CA GLN A 44 22.89 24.58 -16.39
C GLN A 44 23.63 23.57 -15.50
N ILE A 45 23.24 22.30 -15.57
CA ILE A 45 23.80 21.22 -14.73
C ILE A 45 24.75 20.37 -15.58
N GLU A 46 25.95 20.12 -15.06
CA GLU A 46 26.97 19.32 -15.75
C GLU A 46 26.63 17.82 -15.75
N ASP A 47 26.19 17.28 -14.60
CA ASP A 47 25.78 15.88 -14.44
C ASP A 47 24.29 15.77 -14.09
N PRO A 48 23.40 15.87 -15.09
CA PRO A 48 21.97 16.02 -14.83
C PRO A 48 21.27 14.70 -14.46
N VAL A 49 21.89 13.53 -14.68
CA VAL A 49 21.21 12.23 -14.56
C VAL A 49 21.74 11.41 -13.38
N LYS A 50 20.83 11.06 -12.46
CA LYS A 50 21.00 10.00 -11.45
C LYS A 50 20.06 8.84 -11.77
N CYS A 51 20.58 7.62 -11.80
CA CYS A 51 19.75 6.43 -12.03
C CYS A 51 20.31 5.20 -11.31
N ASP A 52 19.55 4.65 -10.38
CA ASP A 52 19.99 3.56 -9.52
C ASP A 52 18.99 2.39 -9.60
N LEU A 53 19.53 1.16 -9.67
CA LEU A 53 18.77 -0.08 -9.51
C LEU A 53 19.02 -0.61 -8.10
N ILE A 54 17.95 -0.69 -7.32
CA ILE A 54 17.99 -1.07 -5.91
C ILE A 54 17.29 -2.42 -5.76
N ASP A 55 17.93 -3.32 -5.02
CA ASP A 55 17.39 -4.63 -4.65
C ASP A 55 16.59 -4.47 -3.35
N GLY A 56 15.30 -4.85 -3.39
CA GLY A 56 14.41 -4.74 -2.23
C GLY A 56 14.89 -5.51 -1.00
N SER A 57 15.68 -6.58 -1.18
CA SER A 57 16.27 -7.32 -0.06
C SER A 57 17.36 -6.57 0.70
N ARG A 58 18.01 -5.59 0.04
CA ARG A 58 19.12 -4.81 0.62
C ARG A 58 18.64 -3.55 1.33
N GLU A 59 17.40 -3.14 1.07
CA GLU A 59 16.83 -1.94 1.66
C GLU A 59 16.38 -2.24 3.09
N LYS A 60 17.26 -1.95 4.06
CA LYS A 60 16.94 -2.09 5.49
C LYS A 60 15.85 -1.10 5.94
N SER A 61 15.71 0.01 5.21
CA SER A 61 14.72 1.05 5.47
C SER A 61 13.42 0.70 4.74
N GLN A 62 12.41 0.27 5.48
CA GLN A 62 11.03 0.21 4.96
C GLN A 62 10.52 1.61 4.51
N ASN A 63 11.26 2.69 4.80
CA ASN A 63 10.90 4.03 4.42
C ASN A 63 11.31 4.37 2.97
N LEU A 64 10.37 4.14 2.05
CA LEU A 64 10.52 4.53 0.65
C LEU A 64 10.71 6.04 0.42
N LEU A 65 10.34 6.89 1.37
CA LEU A 65 10.57 8.35 1.28
C LEU A 65 12.05 8.70 1.48
N ALA A 66 12.78 7.93 2.27
CA ALA A 66 14.22 8.15 2.45
C ALA A 66 15.00 7.89 1.14
N LEU A 67 14.53 6.95 0.30
CA LEU A 67 15.14 6.64 -1.00
C LEU A 67 15.19 7.83 -1.96
N ILE A 68 14.21 8.72 -1.90
CA ILE A 68 14.16 9.95 -2.71
C ILE A 68 14.84 11.15 -2.03
N GLY A 69 15.61 10.92 -0.97
CA GLY A 69 16.36 11.97 -0.29
C GLY A 69 15.49 12.89 0.57
N MET A 70 14.27 12.48 0.95
CA MET A 70 13.46 13.28 1.86
C MET A 70 14.08 13.30 3.26
N ARG A 71 14.21 14.52 3.80
CA ARG A 71 14.71 14.77 5.16
C ARG A 71 13.71 14.31 6.22
N GLU A 72 14.19 14.09 7.43
CA GLU A 72 13.41 13.55 8.55
C GLU A 72 12.07 14.28 8.78
N ASN A 73 12.10 15.61 8.94
CA ASN A 73 10.88 16.43 9.08
C ASN A 73 9.90 16.23 7.92
N ALA A 74 10.42 16.16 6.70
CA ALA A 74 9.63 15.98 5.49
C ALA A 74 8.95 14.61 5.41
N ARG A 75 9.68 13.57 5.80
CA ARG A 75 9.15 12.21 5.90
C ARG A 75 8.06 12.13 6.94
N LEU A 76 8.29 12.70 8.13
CA LEU A 76 7.29 12.74 9.20
C LEU A 76 6.03 13.49 8.74
N ASN A 77 6.17 14.65 8.12
CA ASN A 77 5.04 15.43 7.63
C ASN A 77 4.21 14.68 6.58
N THR A 78 4.88 13.94 5.71
CA THR A 78 4.24 13.07 4.71
C THR A 78 3.51 11.90 5.36
N LEU A 79 4.13 11.24 6.35
CA LEU A 79 3.51 10.14 7.11
C LEU A 79 2.29 10.62 7.89
N LEU A 80 2.36 11.80 8.50
CA LEU A 80 1.27 12.39 9.28
C LEU A 80 0.22 13.12 8.42
N ASN A 81 0.31 13.07 7.09
CA ASN A 81 -0.62 13.76 6.19
C ASN A 81 -0.75 15.27 6.49
N PHE A 82 0.34 15.95 6.87
CA PHE A 82 0.34 17.42 6.88
C PHE A 82 0.27 17.99 5.47
N VAL A 83 0.86 17.29 4.50
CA VAL A 83 0.79 17.59 3.08
C VAL A 83 0.12 16.42 2.34
N PRO A 84 -0.70 16.68 1.31
CA PRO A 84 -1.25 15.61 0.47
C PRO A 84 -0.14 14.73 -0.13
N ARG A 85 -0.26 13.42 0.07
CA ARG A 85 0.67 12.42 -0.50
C ARG A 85 0.43 12.27 -2.00
N ASN A 86 1.01 13.14 -2.81
CA ASN A 86 0.88 13.13 -4.26
C ASN A 86 2.23 12.82 -4.93
N ARG A 87 2.17 12.48 -6.23
CA ARG A 87 3.36 12.38 -7.10
C ARG A 87 4.43 11.40 -6.60
N LEU A 88 5.64 11.87 -6.28
CA LEU A 88 6.71 11.01 -5.76
C LEU A 88 6.46 10.59 -4.31
N THR A 89 5.83 11.44 -3.50
CA THR A 89 5.57 11.14 -2.08
C THR A 89 4.47 10.11 -1.89
N SER A 90 3.63 9.87 -2.90
CA SER A 90 2.62 8.80 -2.85
C SER A 90 3.23 7.40 -2.88
N ILE A 91 4.55 7.27 -3.08
CA ILE A 91 5.27 5.99 -2.94
C ILE A 91 5.04 5.32 -1.58
N ILE A 92 4.84 6.10 -0.52
CA ILE A 92 4.54 5.55 0.80
C ILE A 92 3.24 4.72 0.82
N ASN A 93 2.30 5.04 -0.08
CA ASN A 93 1.04 4.33 -0.26
C ASN A 93 1.17 3.09 -1.17
N HIS A 94 2.38 2.71 -1.59
CA HIS A 94 2.59 1.46 -2.34
C HIS A 94 1.96 0.27 -1.59
N PRO A 95 1.03 -0.49 -2.20
CA PRO A 95 0.14 -1.39 -1.47
C PRO A 95 0.81 -2.63 -0.90
N TYR A 96 2.00 -3.00 -1.39
CA TYR A 96 2.69 -4.23 -1.04
C TYR A 96 4.00 -3.97 -0.30
N PRO A 97 4.49 -4.91 0.53
CA PRO A 97 5.79 -4.79 1.15
C PRO A 97 6.90 -4.93 0.10
N ILE A 98 8.08 -4.38 0.42
CA ILE A 98 9.30 -4.54 -0.38
C ILE A 98 10.04 -5.77 0.12
N ASP A 99 10.37 -6.70 -0.79
CA ASP A 99 11.05 -7.94 -0.45
C ASP A 99 12.15 -8.31 -1.46
N LYS A 100 12.66 -9.55 -1.36
CA LYS A 100 13.71 -10.07 -2.26
C LYS A 100 13.27 -10.19 -3.72
N TYR A 101 11.98 -10.20 -4.00
CA TYR A 101 11.37 -10.22 -5.33
C TYR A 101 10.86 -8.82 -5.72
N THR A 102 11.31 -7.77 -5.05
CA THR A 102 11.06 -6.39 -5.46
C THR A 102 12.35 -5.76 -5.99
N ARG A 103 12.24 -5.00 -7.07
CA ARG A 103 13.30 -4.12 -7.60
C ARG A 103 12.78 -2.71 -7.69
N LEU A 104 13.65 -1.75 -7.36
CA LEU A 104 13.33 -0.34 -7.48
C LEU A 104 14.28 0.30 -8.49
N ILE A 105 13.76 1.07 -9.43
CA ILE A 105 14.57 1.97 -10.24
C ILE A 105 14.24 3.39 -9.81
N TYR A 106 15.22 4.06 -9.22
CA TYR A 106 15.14 5.50 -8.98
C TYR A 106 15.83 6.22 -10.14
N TYR A 107 15.10 7.08 -10.84
CA TYR A 107 15.60 7.93 -11.90
C TYR A 107 15.33 9.40 -11.57
N CYS A 108 16.35 10.23 -11.68
CA CYS A 108 16.25 11.67 -11.53
C CYS A 108 17.04 12.33 -12.65
N TYR A 109 16.38 13.21 -13.41
CA TYR A 109 17.00 14.09 -14.38
C TYR A 109 16.75 15.54 -14.01
N THR A 110 17.79 16.27 -13.67
CA THR A 110 17.74 17.72 -13.42
C THR A 110 18.10 18.46 -14.69
N ASN A 111 17.14 19.15 -15.29
CA ASN A 111 17.37 19.95 -16.50
C ASN A 111 18.18 21.21 -16.19
N ARG A 112 17.75 21.98 -15.18
CA ARG A 112 18.35 23.26 -14.80
C ARG A 112 18.03 23.62 -13.37
N ASN A 113 18.84 24.50 -12.80
CA ASN A 113 18.52 25.20 -11.56
C ASN A 113 18.11 26.63 -11.88
N GLU A 114 17.08 27.11 -11.19
CA GLU A 114 16.66 28.51 -11.21
C GLU A 114 16.90 29.10 -9.83
N LYS A 115 17.47 30.30 -9.75
CA LYS A 115 17.72 30.99 -8.49
C LYS A 115 17.40 32.47 -8.58
N LEU A 116 17.12 33.08 -7.43
CA LEU A 116 17.00 34.52 -7.33
C LEU A 116 18.35 35.20 -7.65
N PRO A 117 18.36 36.29 -8.43
CA PRO A 117 19.57 37.05 -8.72
C PRO A 117 20.20 37.58 -7.44
N ARG A 118 21.53 37.73 -7.39
CA ARG A 118 22.22 38.25 -6.19
C ARG A 118 21.97 39.73 -5.90
N ASP A 119 21.31 40.46 -6.81
CA ASP A 119 21.08 41.90 -6.69
C ASP A 119 20.01 42.25 -5.62
N ALA A 120 20.43 43.00 -4.60
CA ALA A 120 19.59 43.50 -3.53
C ALA A 120 18.38 44.34 -4.01
N ALA A 121 18.46 45.00 -5.17
CA ALA A 121 17.35 45.79 -5.73
C ALA A 121 16.20 44.91 -6.26
N ALA A 122 16.52 43.74 -6.82
CA ALA A 122 15.54 42.76 -7.26
C ALA A 122 14.78 42.13 -6.08
N PHE A 123 15.47 41.88 -4.96
CA PHE A 123 14.86 41.38 -3.73
C PHE A 123 13.94 42.41 -3.07
N ARG A 124 14.31 43.69 -3.03
CA ARG A 124 13.44 44.76 -2.50
C ARG A 124 12.12 44.91 -3.25
N LYS A 125 12.05 44.48 -4.52
CA LYS A 125 10.80 44.45 -5.30
C LYS A 125 9.87 43.29 -4.89
N LEU A 126 10.42 42.16 -4.43
CA LEU A 126 9.65 41.06 -3.84
C LEU A 126 9.11 41.46 -2.46
N SER A 127 9.89 42.25 -1.71
CA SER A 127 9.56 42.71 -0.34
C SER A 127 8.45 43.76 -0.23
N GLN A 128 7.85 44.18 -1.35
CA GLN A 128 6.70 45.12 -1.32
C GLN A 128 5.37 44.44 -1.00
N GLN A 129 5.36 43.12 -0.79
CA GLN A 129 4.21 42.42 -0.21
C GLN A 129 4.06 42.84 1.27
N LYS A 130 3.18 43.81 1.52
CA LYS A 130 2.97 44.45 2.83
C LYS A 130 2.18 43.60 3.84
N ASP A 131 1.77 42.39 3.46
CA ASP A 131 0.94 41.57 4.33
C ASP A 131 1.81 40.90 5.40
N ARG A 132 1.36 40.95 6.65
CA ARG A 132 2.00 40.17 7.72
C ARG A 132 1.84 38.69 7.38
N HIS A 133 2.91 38.06 6.92
CA HIS A 133 2.93 36.66 6.50
C HIS A 133 2.93 35.74 7.73
N THR A 134 1.75 35.57 8.33
CA THR A 134 1.55 34.72 9.50
C THR A 134 1.89 33.27 9.15
N GLY A 135 3.00 32.76 9.70
CA GLY A 135 3.37 31.34 9.60
C GLY A 135 4.42 30.95 8.57
N ALA A 136 4.97 31.89 7.78
CA ALA A 136 6.12 31.60 6.94
C ALA A 136 7.42 31.53 7.76
N THR A 137 8.28 30.58 7.43
CA THR A 137 9.57 30.34 8.11
C THR A 137 10.75 30.55 7.19
N HIS A 138 10.55 30.28 5.90
CA HIS A 138 11.58 30.30 4.87
C HIS A 138 11.03 30.91 3.57
N ILE A 139 11.94 31.24 2.66
CA ILE A 139 11.67 31.66 1.29
C ILE A 139 12.38 30.70 0.33
N ILE A 140 11.70 30.33 -0.75
CA ILE A 140 12.31 29.59 -1.86
C ILE A 140 13.24 30.54 -2.61
N THR A 141 14.53 30.31 -2.53
CA THR A 141 15.54 31.17 -3.17
C THR A 141 16.17 30.57 -4.40
N SER A 142 16.13 29.24 -4.51
CA SER A 142 16.40 28.53 -5.74
C SER A 142 15.66 27.20 -5.77
N PHE A 143 15.54 26.61 -6.95
CA PHE A 143 14.99 25.26 -7.11
C PHE A 143 15.54 24.59 -8.35
N SER A 144 15.51 23.27 -8.33
CA SER A 144 15.91 22.42 -9.46
C SER A 144 14.68 21.95 -10.23
N LEU A 145 14.68 22.11 -11.55
CA LEU A 145 13.62 21.63 -12.44
C LEU A 145 14.04 20.34 -13.13
N GLY A 146 13.13 19.38 -13.21
CA GLY A 146 13.42 18.13 -13.87
C GLY A 146 12.33 17.07 -13.79
N ILE A 147 12.76 15.83 -14.00
CA ILE A 147 11.93 14.63 -14.00
C ILE A 147 12.45 13.69 -12.93
N GLY A 148 11.59 13.34 -11.97
CA GLY A 148 11.86 12.33 -10.96
C GLY A 148 10.88 11.17 -11.14
N VAL A 149 11.40 9.95 -11.14
CA VAL A 149 10.64 8.71 -11.33
C VAL A 149 11.15 7.65 -10.36
N ILE A 150 10.23 6.93 -9.74
CA ILE A 150 10.52 5.69 -9.03
C ILE A 150 9.65 4.60 -9.65
N LEU A 151 10.29 3.54 -10.11
CA LEU A 151 9.63 2.33 -10.58
C LEU A 151 9.73 1.30 -9.46
N ILE A 152 8.59 0.81 -8.97
CA ILE A 152 8.55 -0.38 -8.13
C ILE A 152 8.13 -1.56 -9.01
N ILE A 153 9.01 -2.55 -9.10
CA ILE A 153 8.89 -3.69 -9.99
C ILE A 153 8.80 -4.94 -9.12
N GLN A 154 7.60 -5.50 -9.03
CA GLN A 154 7.35 -6.75 -8.31
C GLN A 154 7.55 -7.92 -9.27
N LEU A 155 8.43 -8.85 -8.92
CA LEU A 155 8.72 -10.05 -9.70
C LEU A 155 7.90 -11.25 -9.22
N LEU A 156 7.68 -12.22 -10.12
CA LEU A 156 7.25 -13.55 -9.71
C LEU A 156 8.33 -14.23 -8.84
N PRO A 157 7.93 -15.01 -7.81
CA PRO A 157 8.85 -15.65 -6.88
C PRO A 157 9.58 -16.85 -7.51
N ASN A 158 10.51 -16.58 -8.43
CA ASN A 158 11.31 -17.57 -9.14
C ASN A 158 12.71 -17.01 -9.43
N ASP A 159 13.74 -17.58 -8.79
CA ASP A 159 15.11 -17.07 -8.84
C ASP A 159 15.73 -17.09 -10.25
N GLN A 160 15.33 -18.03 -11.13
CA GLN A 160 15.80 -18.06 -12.51
C GLN A 160 15.22 -16.89 -13.32
N ILE A 161 13.94 -16.59 -13.12
CA ILE A 161 13.24 -15.46 -13.75
C ILE A 161 13.84 -14.14 -13.25
N VAL A 162 14.11 -14.04 -11.94
CA VAL A 162 14.73 -12.86 -11.32
C VAL A 162 16.05 -12.52 -12.01
N ALA A 163 16.93 -13.49 -12.23
CA ALA A 163 18.22 -13.25 -12.88
C ALA A 163 18.07 -12.77 -14.33
N GLN A 164 17.03 -13.21 -15.06
CA GLN A 164 16.76 -12.76 -16.43
C GLN A 164 16.20 -11.33 -16.44
N VAL A 165 15.22 -11.05 -15.58
CA VAL A 165 14.65 -9.70 -15.42
C VAL A 165 15.72 -8.70 -14.99
N ASP A 166 16.59 -9.05 -14.04
CA ASP A 166 17.68 -8.17 -13.58
C ASP A 166 18.62 -7.76 -14.73
N LYS A 167 18.83 -8.60 -15.74
CA LYS A 167 19.60 -8.23 -16.95
C LYS A 167 18.88 -7.15 -17.76
N VAL A 168 17.57 -7.29 -17.93
CA VAL A 168 16.73 -6.28 -18.63
C VAL A 168 16.70 -4.97 -17.85
N LEU A 169 16.57 -5.02 -16.52
CA LEU A 169 16.57 -3.81 -15.68
C LEU A 169 17.92 -3.08 -15.73
N ARG A 170 19.04 -3.80 -15.70
CA ARG A 170 20.37 -3.19 -15.88
C ARG A 170 20.54 -2.54 -17.25
N LYS A 171 19.99 -3.18 -18.30
CA LYS A 171 19.95 -2.59 -19.64
C LYS A 171 19.11 -1.30 -19.65
N CYS A 172 17.95 -1.30 -19.02
CA CYS A 172 17.11 -0.12 -18.84
C CYS A 172 17.85 1.03 -18.14
N VAL A 173 18.52 0.77 -17.01
CA VAL A 173 19.32 1.79 -16.31
C VAL A 173 20.41 2.38 -17.21
N ARG A 174 21.10 1.57 -18.03
CA ARG A 174 22.11 2.08 -18.98
C ARG A 174 21.51 2.98 -20.05
N ILE A 175 20.32 2.64 -20.56
CA ILE A 175 19.57 3.48 -21.52
C ILE A 175 19.21 4.81 -20.87
N LEU A 176 18.61 4.78 -19.68
CA LEU A 176 18.19 5.97 -18.95
C LEU A 176 19.37 6.90 -18.62
N LYS A 177 20.54 6.34 -18.29
CA LYS A 177 21.80 7.10 -18.11
C LYS A 177 22.36 7.70 -19.39
N GLY A 178 21.84 7.36 -20.56
CA GLY A 178 22.38 7.80 -21.85
C GLY A 178 23.70 7.13 -22.26
N THR A 179 24.18 6.14 -21.49
CA THR A 179 25.47 5.46 -21.72
C THR A 179 25.48 4.53 -22.94
N HIS A 180 24.32 4.09 -23.41
CA HIS A 180 24.19 3.24 -24.59
C HIS A 180 22.96 3.64 -25.42
N LYS A 181 23.10 4.62 -26.31
CA LYS A 181 22.03 5.02 -27.25
C LYS A 181 21.65 3.92 -28.26
N ALA A 182 22.53 2.93 -28.49
CA ALA A 182 22.35 1.90 -29.52
C ALA A 182 21.53 0.67 -29.09
N THR A 183 21.30 0.45 -27.78
CA THR A 183 20.59 -0.76 -27.31
C THR A 183 19.21 -0.40 -26.78
N ALA A 184 18.17 -0.49 -27.63
CA ALA A 184 16.79 -0.34 -27.20
C ALA A 184 16.30 -1.58 -26.41
N ILE A 185 15.27 -1.39 -25.57
CA ILE A 185 14.48 -2.50 -25.03
C ILE A 185 13.84 -3.23 -26.21
N THR A 186 14.11 -4.53 -26.33
CA THR A 186 13.59 -5.35 -27.44
C THR A 186 12.19 -5.87 -27.11
N SER A 187 11.46 -6.35 -28.12
CA SER A 187 10.17 -7.02 -27.89
C SER A 187 10.29 -8.25 -26.99
N ASN A 188 11.41 -8.96 -27.04
CA ASN A 188 11.67 -10.10 -26.16
C ASN A 188 11.85 -9.65 -24.69
N ASP A 189 12.57 -8.54 -24.48
CA ASP A 189 12.73 -7.95 -23.15
C ASP A 189 11.35 -7.52 -22.60
N GLU A 190 10.52 -6.89 -23.43
CA GLU A 190 9.17 -6.43 -23.06
C GLU A 190 8.24 -7.59 -22.73
N ASN A 191 8.22 -8.65 -23.54
CA ASN A 191 7.44 -9.85 -23.27
C ASN A 191 7.86 -10.52 -21.96
N LEU A 192 9.18 -10.62 -21.70
CA LEU A 192 9.69 -11.15 -20.44
C LEU A 192 9.20 -10.32 -19.25
N MET A 193 9.28 -8.99 -19.35
CA MET A 193 8.82 -8.08 -18.29
C MET A 193 7.30 -8.21 -18.05
N GLN A 194 6.48 -8.19 -19.11
CA GLN A 194 5.02 -8.23 -19.01
C GLN A 194 4.51 -9.55 -18.40
N GLN A 195 5.15 -10.67 -18.72
CA GLN A 195 4.73 -11.98 -18.20
C GLN A 195 5.12 -12.21 -16.75
N ASN A 196 6.18 -11.54 -16.27
CA ASN A 196 6.85 -11.90 -15.03
C ASN A 196 6.93 -10.78 -14.00
N THR A 197 6.39 -9.60 -14.31
CA THR A 197 6.46 -8.45 -13.41
C THR A 197 5.16 -7.66 -13.34
N SER A 198 4.97 -6.97 -12.22
CA SER A 198 4.04 -5.85 -12.09
C SER A 198 4.85 -4.58 -11.84
N ILE A 199 4.54 -3.51 -12.57
CA ILE A 199 5.27 -2.24 -12.49
C ILE A 199 4.31 -1.15 -12.01
N VAL A 200 4.71 -0.43 -10.96
CA VAL A 200 4.03 0.76 -10.46
C VAL A 200 4.99 1.95 -10.57
N VAL A 201 4.52 3.05 -11.15
CA VAL A 201 5.32 4.24 -11.43
C VAL A 201 4.89 5.39 -10.52
N TYR A 202 5.85 5.96 -9.79
CA TYR A 202 5.68 7.18 -9.01
C TYR A 202 6.52 8.29 -9.65
N SER A 203 5.93 9.45 -9.92
CA SER A 203 6.65 10.53 -10.60
C SER A 203 6.12 11.91 -10.24
N ASN A 204 6.99 12.92 -10.33
CA ASN A 204 6.58 14.33 -10.29
C ASN A 204 5.84 14.77 -11.57
N ILE A 205 5.82 13.92 -12.61
CA ILE A 205 5.10 14.10 -13.87
C ILE A 205 3.84 13.22 -13.86
N SER A 206 2.67 13.85 -13.89
CA SER A 206 1.37 13.15 -13.75
C SER A 206 1.08 12.13 -14.85
N TYR A 207 1.58 12.33 -16.08
CA TYR A 207 1.40 11.36 -17.16
C TYR A 207 2.08 10.02 -16.84
N LEU A 208 3.30 10.07 -16.26
CA LEU A 208 4.09 8.88 -15.98
C LEU A 208 3.47 7.99 -14.90
N THR A 209 2.69 8.55 -13.97
CA THR A 209 2.08 7.75 -12.88
C THR A 209 1.03 6.74 -13.37
N GLY A 210 0.49 6.92 -14.59
CA GLY A 210 -0.45 5.97 -15.20
C GLY A 210 0.19 4.92 -16.11
N VAL A 211 1.52 4.99 -16.32
CA VAL A 211 2.23 4.09 -17.22
C VAL A 211 2.53 2.77 -16.51
N THR A 212 2.36 1.63 -17.20
CA THR A 212 2.63 0.29 -16.65
C THR A 212 3.74 -0.46 -17.40
N SER A 213 4.22 0.06 -18.54
CA SER A 213 5.31 -0.54 -19.32
C SER A 213 6.64 0.17 -19.05
N LEU A 214 7.69 -0.63 -18.80
CA LEU A 214 9.06 -0.13 -18.68
C LEU A 214 9.52 0.59 -19.95
N ARG A 215 9.09 0.09 -21.12
CA ARG A 215 9.44 0.66 -22.42
C ARG A 215 8.87 2.06 -22.58
N ASP A 216 7.60 2.24 -22.24
CA ASP A 216 6.91 3.53 -22.36
C ASP A 216 7.54 4.58 -21.45
N VAL A 217 7.91 4.20 -20.22
CA VAL A 217 8.67 5.07 -19.30
C VAL A 217 10.00 5.49 -19.94
N CYS A 218 10.77 4.54 -20.47
CA CYS A 218 12.05 4.84 -21.12
C CYS A 218 11.89 5.75 -22.34
N GLN A 219 10.88 5.49 -23.18
CA GLN A 219 10.61 6.30 -24.36
C GLN A 219 10.22 7.73 -23.99
N PHE A 220 9.33 7.90 -23.02
CA PHE A 220 8.96 9.22 -22.52
C PHE A 220 10.18 9.99 -22.00
N ILE A 221 10.98 9.36 -21.15
CA ILE A 221 12.18 9.98 -20.58
C ILE A 221 13.23 10.32 -21.65
N ASN A 222 13.35 9.52 -22.71
CA ASN A 222 14.30 9.79 -23.79
C ASN A 222 13.86 10.93 -24.72
N ARG A 223 12.56 11.24 -24.78
CA ARG A 223 12.02 12.41 -25.51
C ARG A 223 12.12 13.71 -24.74
N ARG A 224 12.78 13.72 -23.57
CA ARG A 224 12.87 14.90 -22.71
C ARG A 224 13.52 16.12 -23.36
N ASP A 225 14.32 15.92 -24.40
CA ASP A 225 15.00 17.00 -25.12
C ASP A 225 14.05 17.70 -26.12
N GLU A 226 12.84 17.16 -26.35
CA GLU A 226 11.87 17.67 -27.32
C GLU A 226 10.97 18.79 -26.77
N SER A 227 10.82 18.92 -25.44
CA SER A 227 9.97 19.96 -24.82
C SER A 227 10.44 20.34 -23.42
N THR A 228 10.49 21.64 -23.15
CA THR A 228 10.83 22.20 -21.83
C THR A 228 9.65 22.27 -20.87
N GLU A 229 8.42 22.12 -21.37
CA GLU A 229 7.19 22.22 -20.58
C GLU A 229 6.93 20.99 -19.70
N ILE A 230 7.69 19.91 -19.91
CA ILE A 230 7.54 18.67 -19.14
C ILE A 230 8.19 18.75 -17.75
N PHE A 231 9.11 19.70 -17.52
CA PHE A 231 9.88 19.73 -16.28
C PHE A 231 9.06 20.30 -15.11
N ARG A 232 9.24 19.73 -13.93
CA ARG A 232 8.58 20.17 -12.69
C ARG A 232 9.63 20.34 -11.58
N PRO A 233 9.35 21.12 -10.52
CA PRO A 233 10.25 21.21 -9.38
C PRO A 233 10.58 19.83 -8.81
N LEU A 234 11.86 19.62 -8.52
CA LEU A 234 12.40 18.41 -7.87
C LEU A 234 12.80 18.71 -6.42
N ALA A 235 13.45 19.85 -6.19
CA ALA A 235 13.91 20.29 -4.88
C ALA A 235 13.91 21.82 -4.81
N TYR A 236 13.68 22.34 -3.61
CA TYR A 236 13.74 23.73 -3.21
C TYR A 236 14.96 23.96 -2.33
N ASN A 237 15.64 25.09 -2.53
CA ASN A 237 16.59 25.63 -1.57
C ASN A 237 15.92 26.77 -0.82
N LEU A 238 15.64 26.49 0.44
CA LEU A 238 14.96 27.35 1.38
C LEU A 238 15.99 28.18 2.14
N ASN A 239 15.73 29.46 2.32
CA ASN A 239 16.51 30.32 3.21
C ASN A 239 15.61 30.93 4.27
N PRO A 240 16.09 31.09 5.52
CA PRO A 240 15.29 31.65 6.61
C PRO A 240 14.68 33.00 6.22
N ILE A 241 13.40 33.19 6.53
CA ILE A 241 12.67 34.41 6.16
C ILE A 241 13.29 35.66 6.77
N GLN A 242 13.93 35.54 7.94
CA GLN A 242 14.59 36.63 8.65
C GLN A 242 15.78 37.23 7.90
N LEU A 243 16.38 36.47 6.98
CA LEU A 243 17.45 37.00 6.10
C LEU A 243 16.92 38.06 5.13
N PHE A 244 15.62 38.01 4.83
CA PHE A 244 14.98 38.91 3.86
C PHE A 244 14.06 39.93 4.54
N TYR A 245 13.48 39.57 5.68
CA TYR A 245 12.57 40.41 6.47
C TYR A 245 13.00 40.39 7.95
N PRO A 246 13.96 41.23 8.36
CA PRO A 246 14.49 41.25 9.73
C PRO A 246 13.43 41.49 10.81
N GLU A 247 12.33 42.16 10.48
CA GLU A 247 11.18 42.37 11.37
C GLU A 247 10.56 41.07 11.88
N TYR A 248 10.70 39.96 11.13
CA TYR A 248 10.23 38.64 11.56
C TYR A 248 11.11 38.00 12.64
N ALA A 249 12.33 38.50 12.86
CA ALA A 249 13.13 38.07 14.00
C ALA A 249 12.50 38.52 15.34
N GLN A 250 11.70 39.59 15.33
CA GLN A 250 11.08 40.17 16.53
C GLN A 250 9.64 39.68 16.76
N THR A 251 8.91 39.31 15.70
CA THR A 251 7.50 38.87 15.82
C THR A 251 7.34 37.43 16.29
N GLY A 252 8.41 36.62 16.23
CA GLY A 252 8.56 35.42 17.04
C GLY A 252 7.35 34.50 17.08
N LEU A 253 6.82 34.05 15.93
CA LEU A 253 6.01 32.83 15.93
C LEU A 253 7.00 31.66 16.08
N PRO A 254 7.23 31.14 17.31
CA PRO A 254 8.25 30.15 17.53
C PRO A 254 7.58 28.82 17.22
N CYS A 255 7.56 28.45 15.95
CA CYS A 255 7.25 27.07 15.63
C CYS A 255 8.46 26.24 16.09
N ILE A 256 8.24 25.37 17.07
CA ILE A 256 9.29 24.61 17.74
C ILE A 256 9.56 23.35 16.92
N PRO A 257 10.80 23.09 16.49
CA PRO A 257 11.12 21.84 15.83
C PRO A 257 10.86 20.68 16.78
N VAL A 258 10.24 19.62 16.27
CA VAL A 258 10.16 18.36 17.01
C VAL A 258 11.55 17.74 17.03
N GLU A 259 11.98 17.25 18.19
CA GLU A 259 13.29 16.62 18.35
C GLU A 259 13.44 15.41 17.41
N SER A 260 14.61 15.24 16.79
CA SER A 260 14.88 14.08 15.89
C SER A 260 14.66 12.73 16.57
N SER A 261 14.98 12.62 17.87
CA SER A 261 14.69 11.40 18.66
C SER A 261 13.20 11.04 18.63
N CYS A 262 12.34 12.05 18.77
CA CYS A 262 10.89 11.95 18.78
C CYS A 262 10.35 11.68 17.36
N ASN A 263 10.85 12.40 16.35
CA ASN A 263 10.52 12.17 14.95
C ASN A 263 10.76 10.71 14.54
N ARG A 264 11.95 10.19 14.83
CA ARG A 264 12.31 8.81 14.51
C ARG A 264 11.39 7.79 15.19
N LYS A 265 11.03 8.01 16.47
CA LYS A 265 10.09 7.12 17.18
C LYS A 265 8.72 7.08 16.48
N ILE A 266 8.18 8.23 16.09
CA ILE A 266 6.90 8.31 15.37
C ILE A 266 7.02 7.65 14.00
N GLU A 267 8.09 7.93 13.27
CA GLU A 267 8.37 7.35 11.96
C GLU A 267 8.44 5.82 12.02
N GLU A 268 9.21 5.27 12.96
CA GLU A 268 9.34 3.82 13.18
C GLU A 268 8.00 3.16 13.53
N TYR A 269 7.24 3.76 14.47
CA TYR A 269 5.91 3.28 14.86
C TYR A 269 4.97 3.21 13.66
N LEU A 270 4.82 4.30 12.90
CA LEU A 270 3.90 4.35 11.77
C LEU A 270 4.30 3.39 10.65
N LEU A 271 5.59 3.30 10.34
CA LEU A 271 6.08 2.40 9.29
C LEU A 271 5.89 0.93 9.64
N GLN A 272 6.11 0.54 10.90
CA GLN A 272 5.91 -0.84 11.36
C GLN A 272 4.46 -1.31 11.17
N TYR A 273 3.48 -0.48 11.60
CA TYR A 273 2.06 -0.82 11.44
C TYR A 273 1.63 -0.77 9.97
N LEU A 274 2.14 0.19 9.20
CA LEU A 274 1.87 0.27 7.78
C LEU A 274 2.37 -0.97 7.03
N ASP A 275 3.58 -1.45 7.33
CA ASP A 275 4.14 -2.69 6.77
C ASP A 275 3.28 -3.91 7.13
N THR A 276 2.82 -4.00 8.38
CA THR A 276 1.90 -5.06 8.83
C THR A 276 0.61 -5.06 8.02
N LEU A 277 -0.01 -3.89 7.82
CA LEU A 277 -1.22 -3.74 7.00
C LEU A 277 -1.00 -4.17 5.55
N LYS A 278 0.17 -3.84 4.97
CA LYS A 278 0.54 -4.22 3.60
C LYS A 278 0.73 -5.73 3.46
N ARG A 279 1.40 -6.39 4.41
CA ARG A 279 1.56 -7.86 4.42
C ARG A 279 0.20 -8.57 4.50
N LEU A 280 -0.69 -8.09 5.37
CA LEU A 280 -2.04 -8.63 5.47
C LEU A 280 -2.83 -8.42 4.17
N LYS A 281 -2.77 -7.22 3.58
CA LYS A 281 -3.40 -6.95 2.28
C LYS A 281 -2.87 -7.87 1.18
N GLN A 282 -1.54 -8.05 1.10
CA GLN A 282 -0.93 -8.96 0.13
C GLN A 282 -1.45 -10.39 0.29
N SER A 283 -1.58 -10.86 1.52
CA SER A 283 -2.10 -12.20 1.83
C SER A 283 -3.58 -12.32 1.44
N LEU A 284 -4.37 -11.27 1.65
CA LEU A 284 -5.78 -11.21 1.27
C LEU A 284 -6.00 -11.13 -0.25
N ASP A 285 -5.13 -10.42 -0.96
CA ASP A 285 -5.23 -10.22 -2.41
C ASP A 285 -4.60 -11.37 -3.22
N SER A 286 -3.94 -12.33 -2.56
CA SER A 286 -3.26 -13.45 -3.22
C SER A 286 -4.23 -14.28 -4.06
N LYS A 287 -3.73 -14.91 -5.13
CA LYS A 287 -4.58 -15.71 -6.03
C LYS A 287 -5.20 -16.89 -5.30
N GLU A 288 -4.43 -17.52 -4.41
CA GLU A 288 -4.85 -18.60 -3.54
C GLU A 288 -6.06 -18.18 -2.69
N THR A 289 -5.98 -16.98 -2.13
CA THR A 289 -7.05 -16.39 -1.31
C THR A 289 -8.27 -15.97 -2.16
N GLN A 290 -8.07 -15.51 -3.39
CA GLN A 290 -9.18 -15.17 -4.29
C GLN A 290 -10.09 -16.38 -4.60
N VAL A 291 -9.55 -17.60 -4.59
CA VAL A 291 -10.36 -18.82 -4.75
C VAL A 291 -11.32 -19.04 -3.57
N LEU A 292 -11.00 -18.53 -2.38
CA LEU A 292 -11.89 -18.59 -1.21
C LEU A 292 -13.23 -17.91 -1.48
N SER A 293 -13.25 -16.87 -2.33
CA SER A 293 -14.48 -16.13 -2.63
C SER A 293 -15.57 -16.96 -3.29
N VAL A 294 -15.23 -18.11 -3.90
CA VAL A 294 -16.20 -18.96 -4.60
C VAL A 294 -17.10 -19.70 -3.60
N ASN A 295 -16.49 -20.41 -2.65
CA ASN A 295 -17.21 -21.29 -1.71
C ASN A 295 -17.36 -20.69 -0.30
N LEU A 296 -16.50 -19.73 0.05
CA LEU A 296 -16.37 -19.13 1.40
C LEU A 296 -16.48 -17.59 1.33
N GLU A 297 -17.34 -17.09 0.45
CA GLU A 297 -17.55 -15.66 0.20
C GLU A 297 -17.84 -14.84 1.46
N GLU A 298 -18.82 -15.23 2.29
CA GLU A 298 -19.20 -14.46 3.49
C GLU A 298 -18.06 -14.45 4.53
N PRO A 299 -17.45 -15.60 4.92
CA PRO A 299 -16.30 -15.58 5.83
C PRO A 299 -15.12 -14.75 5.28
N PHE A 300 -14.88 -14.82 3.97
CA PHE A 300 -13.82 -14.03 3.35
C PHE A 300 -14.13 -12.52 3.38
N TYR A 301 -15.38 -12.13 3.11
CA TYR A 301 -15.84 -10.75 3.23
C TYR A 301 -15.72 -10.22 4.66
N GLU A 302 -16.05 -11.02 5.68
CA GLU A 302 -15.85 -10.64 7.08
C GLU A 302 -14.37 -10.40 7.39
N LEU A 303 -13.47 -11.21 6.84
CA LEU A 303 -12.03 -11.03 6.98
C LEU A 303 -11.56 -9.71 6.35
N GLN A 304 -12.04 -9.39 5.14
CA GLN A 304 -11.76 -8.12 4.48
C GLN A 304 -12.28 -6.93 5.30
N ARG A 305 -13.49 -7.01 5.88
CA ARG A 305 -14.05 -5.99 6.76
C ARG A 305 -13.20 -5.77 8.00
N ARG A 306 -12.67 -6.85 8.58
CA ARG A 306 -11.78 -6.78 9.75
C ARG A 306 -10.43 -6.15 9.43
N TRP A 307 -9.85 -6.46 8.27
CA TRP A 307 -8.67 -5.75 7.77
C TRP A 307 -8.94 -4.26 7.59
N LEU A 308 -10.08 -3.88 7.00
CA LEU A 308 -10.47 -2.48 6.86
C LEU A 308 -10.60 -1.77 8.22
N ASN A 309 -11.19 -2.44 9.21
CA ASN A 309 -11.26 -1.90 10.58
C ASN A 309 -9.87 -1.70 11.19
N LEU A 310 -8.91 -2.59 10.92
CA LEU A 310 -7.53 -2.44 11.38
C LEU A 310 -6.83 -1.25 10.68
N LYS A 311 -7.09 -1.07 9.37
CA LYS A 311 -6.61 0.11 8.63
C LYS A 311 -7.17 1.41 9.20
N ASN A 312 -8.46 1.44 9.56
CA ASN A 312 -9.09 2.63 10.15
C ASN A 312 -8.48 2.97 11.53
N LEU A 313 -8.09 1.96 12.32
CA LEU A 313 -7.36 2.20 13.58
C LEU A 313 -6.00 2.86 13.32
N TYR A 314 -5.27 2.40 12.30
CA TYR A 314 -4.02 3.03 11.91
C TYR A 314 -4.20 4.47 11.44
N GLU A 315 -5.24 4.75 10.64
CA GLU A 315 -5.56 6.12 10.19
C GLU A 315 -5.94 7.03 11.37
N HIS A 316 -6.62 6.50 12.40
CA HIS A 316 -6.88 7.21 13.64
C HIS A 316 -5.60 7.56 14.39
N ASP A 317 -4.65 6.62 14.52
CA ASP A 317 -3.36 6.88 15.19
C ASP A 317 -2.53 7.93 14.44
N VAL A 318 -2.53 7.89 13.10
CA VAL A 318 -1.90 8.92 12.26
C VAL A 318 -2.48 10.30 12.57
N GLN A 319 -3.80 10.42 12.68
CA GLN A 319 -4.46 11.69 12.98
C GLN A 319 -4.13 12.17 14.41
N LEU A 320 -4.15 11.27 15.40
CA LEU A 320 -3.83 11.59 16.78
C LEU A 320 -2.37 12.07 16.92
N LEU A 321 -1.42 11.42 16.25
CA LEU A 321 -0.02 11.83 16.23
C LEU A 321 0.19 13.14 15.45
N LYS A 322 -0.58 13.37 14.37
CA LYS A 322 -0.58 14.64 13.63
C LYS A 322 -0.99 15.79 14.54
N ASP A 323 -2.07 15.64 15.29
CA ASP A 323 -2.56 16.66 16.21
C ASP A 323 -1.57 16.94 17.34
N LEU A 324 -0.96 15.89 17.91
CA LEU A 324 0.08 16.04 18.92
C LEU A 324 1.33 16.76 18.38
N VAL A 325 1.83 16.38 17.21
CA VAL A 325 2.98 17.04 16.57
C VAL A 325 2.67 18.51 16.28
N ASN A 326 1.44 18.81 15.86
CA ASN A 326 0.98 20.18 15.70
C ASN A 326 1.01 20.96 17.02
N ASP A 327 0.56 20.36 18.13
CA ASP A 327 0.58 20.98 19.45
C ASP A 327 1.99 21.21 19.98
N ILE A 328 2.91 20.25 19.80
CA ILE A 328 4.32 20.40 20.15
C ILE A 328 4.93 21.57 19.39
N ARG A 329 4.70 21.62 18.07
CA ARG A 329 5.20 22.69 17.21
C ARG A 329 4.69 24.08 17.60
N HIS A 330 3.51 24.17 18.21
CA HIS A 330 2.96 25.42 18.74
C HIS A 330 3.30 25.68 20.21
N GLY A 331 4.12 24.83 20.84
CA GLY A 331 4.46 24.95 22.27
C GLY A 331 3.29 24.67 23.23
N ARG A 332 2.22 24.02 22.74
CA ARG A 332 1.04 23.64 23.54
C ARG A 332 1.18 22.29 24.21
N SER A 333 2.18 21.51 23.80
CA SER A 333 2.44 20.17 24.32
C SER A 333 3.95 19.90 24.34
N ASP A 334 4.35 18.90 25.12
CA ASP A 334 5.71 18.39 25.17
C ASP A 334 5.85 17.07 24.38
N THR A 335 7.06 16.82 23.90
CA THR A 335 7.51 15.60 23.22
C THR A 335 7.35 14.34 24.08
N SER A 336 7.38 14.46 25.41
CA SER A 336 7.15 13.33 26.34
C SER A 336 5.80 12.62 26.12
N ARG A 337 4.77 13.33 25.66
CA ARG A 337 3.45 12.75 25.36
C ARG A 337 3.44 11.81 24.16
N VAL A 338 4.46 11.85 23.31
CA VAL A 338 4.61 10.89 22.20
C VAL A 338 4.82 9.48 22.75
N ASP A 339 5.58 9.34 23.84
CA ASP A 339 5.82 8.04 24.47
C ASP A 339 4.54 7.47 25.09
N GLU A 340 3.62 8.31 25.59
CA GLU A 340 2.32 7.86 26.12
C GLU A 340 1.44 7.18 25.05
N ILE A 341 1.51 7.65 23.80
CA ILE A 341 0.75 7.11 22.67
C ILE A 341 1.45 5.87 22.13
N ILE A 342 2.73 5.99 21.79
CA ILE A 342 3.51 4.93 21.14
C ILE A 342 3.70 3.73 22.07
N SER A 343 3.98 3.97 23.35
CA SER A 343 4.25 2.92 24.34
C SER A 343 2.98 2.43 25.05
N ASN A 344 1.80 2.77 24.54
CA ASN A 344 0.54 2.32 25.13
C ASN A 344 0.35 0.82 24.91
N LYS A 345 0.75 0.02 25.91
CA LYS A 345 0.65 -1.45 25.89
C LYS A 345 -0.77 -1.94 25.60
N LYS A 346 -1.80 -1.21 26.04
CA LYS A 346 -3.19 -1.60 25.79
C LYS A 346 -3.54 -1.48 24.31
N ILE A 347 -3.12 -0.40 23.65
CA ILE A 347 -3.32 -0.20 22.21
C ILE A 347 -2.52 -1.23 21.42
N GLN A 348 -1.25 -1.43 21.74
CA GLN A 348 -0.40 -2.45 21.09
C GLN A 348 -1.03 -3.85 21.19
N THR A 349 -1.46 -4.25 22.40
CA THR A 349 -2.17 -5.53 22.60
C THR A 349 -3.44 -5.65 21.75
N ILE A 350 -4.20 -4.55 21.56
CA ILE A 350 -5.38 -4.55 20.70
C ILE A 350 -4.99 -4.79 19.24
N TYR A 351 -3.94 -4.13 18.75
CA TYR A 351 -3.42 -4.34 17.40
C TYR A 351 -2.95 -5.78 17.21
N ASP A 352 -2.08 -6.27 18.08
CA ASP A 352 -1.50 -7.62 17.99
C ASP A 352 -2.59 -8.69 17.97
N ASN A 353 -3.60 -8.57 18.85
CA ASN A 353 -4.74 -9.49 18.87
C ASN A 353 -5.56 -9.44 17.57
N LYS A 354 -5.78 -8.25 17.01
CA LYS A 354 -6.52 -8.10 15.74
C LYS A 354 -5.74 -8.68 14.56
N VAL A 355 -4.45 -8.39 14.48
CA VAL A 355 -3.53 -8.92 13.46
C VAL A 355 -3.50 -10.43 13.55
N LYS A 356 -3.19 -10.97 14.74
CA LYS A 356 -3.13 -12.41 14.97
C LYS A 356 -4.43 -13.10 14.58
N SER A 357 -5.57 -12.57 15.01
CA SER A 357 -6.85 -13.19 14.67
C SER A 357 -7.18 -13.12 13.18
N ILE A 358 -6.76 -12.09 12.45
CA ILE A 358 -6.91 -12.06 10.98
C ILE A 358 -6.02 -13.14 10.33
N VAL A 359 -4.78 -13.28 10.79
CA VAL A 359 -3.84 -14.29 10.27
C VAL A 359 -4.35 -15.70 10.54
N ASP A 360 -4.79 -15.98 11.76
CA ASP A 360 -5.33 -17.28 12.17
C ASP A 360 -6.56 -17.65 11.32
N ASP A 361 -7.48 -16.70 11.12
CA ASP A 361 -8.69 -16.92 10.32
C ASP A 361 -8.38 -17.11 8.84
N LEU A 362 -7.44 -16.35 8.28
CA LEU A 362 -6.98 -16.55 6.91
C LEU A 362 -6.45 -17.97 6.73
N HIS A 363 -5.59 -18.42 7.64
CA HIS A 363 -5.04 -19.76 7.60
C HIS A 363 -6.12 -20.85 7.73
N ASN A 364 -7.10 -20.64 8.61
CA ASN A 364 -8.23 -21.56 8.76
C ASN A 364 -9.05 -21.66 7.47
N LEU A 365 -9.28 -20.54 6.78
CA LEU A 365 -9.99 -20.53 5.49
C LEU A 365 -9.18 -21.20 4.37
N GLU A 366 -7.86 -21.01 4.33
CA GLU A 366 -6.96 -21.72 3.40
C GLU A 366 -7.03 -23.23 3.60
N HIS A 367 -6.96 -23.70 4.85
CA HIS A 367 -7.14 -25.13 5.18
C HIS A 367 -8.51 -25.65 4.76
N LYS A 368 -9.57 -24.87 5.02
CA LYS A 368 -10.92 -25.23 4.62
C LYS A 368 -11.03 -25.38 3.11
N GLN A 369 -10.41 -24.48 2.35
CA GLN A 369 -10.43 -24.55 0.88
C GLN A 369 -9.70 -25.77 0.34
N GLN A 370 -8.57 -26.15 0.91
CA GLN A 370 -7.88 -27.40 0.55
C GLN A 370 -8.78 -28.61 0.81
N TRP A 371 -9.45 -28.62 1.96
CA TRP A 371 -10.39 -29.67 2.31
C TRP A 371 -11.59 -29.73 1.35
N ILE A 372 -12.15 -28.59 0.93
CA ILE A 372 -13.19 -28.51 -0.10
C ILE A 372 -12.68 -29.06 -1.44
N ALA A 373 -11.46 -28.71 -1.85
CA ALA A 373 -10.87 -29.22 -3.07
C ALA A 373 -10.73 -30.75 -3.04
N ASP A 374 -10.38 -31.33 -1.89
CA ASP A 374 -10.29 -32.78 -1.72
C ASP A 374 -11.66 -33.47 -1.73
N LEU A 375 -12.71 -32.84 -1.20
CA LEU A 375 -14.08 -33.31 -1.37
C LEU A 375 -14.50 -33.36 -2.84
N ILE A 376 -14.20 -32.29 -3.59
CA ILE A 376 -14.54 -32.20 -5.02
C ILE A 376 -13.82 -33.28 -5.82
N LYS A 377 -12.54 -33.56 -5.54
CA LYS A 377 -11.81 -34.69 -6.14
C LYS A 377 -12.48 -36.04 -5.88
N ARG A 378 -13.20 -36.17 -4.77
CA ARG A 378 -13.96 -37.37 -4.38
C ARG A 378 -15.42 -37.32 -4.86
N LYS A 379 -15.75 -36.43 -5.80
CA LYS A 379 -17.07 -36.23 -6.42
C LYS A 379 -18.15 -35.67 -5.50
N PHE A 380 -17.79 -35.09 -4.36
CA PHE A 380 -18.74 -34.31 -3.56
C PHE A 380 -18.91 -32.91 -4.15
N GLN A 381 -20.15 -32.44 -4.20
CA GLN A 381 -20.47 -31.02 -4.31
C GLN A 381 -20.43 -30.40 -2.91
N TYR A 382 -19.81 -29.23 -2.77
CA TYR A 382 -19.73 -28.53 -1.48
C TYR A 382 -20.78 -27.41 -1.40
N TYR A 383 -21.52 -27.38 -0.30
CA TYR A 383 -22.52 -26.37 0.00
C TYR A 383 -22.25 -25.74 1.37
N ASN A 384 -21.96 -24.44 1.40
CA ASN A 384 -22.00 -23.67 2.64
C ASN A 384 -23.47 -23.37 2.98
N VAL A 385 -24.02 -24.08 3.97
CA VAL A 385 -25.43 -24.01 4.34
C VAL A 385 -25.83 -22.63 4.86
N GLY A 386 -24.88 -21.85 5.40
CA GLY A 386 -25.10 -20.47 5.86
C GLY A 386 -25.73 -19.58 4.80
N LYS A 387 -25.43 -19.82 3.51
CA LYS A 387 -25.95 -19.04 2.37
C LYS A 387 -27.43 -19.29 2.04
N PHE A 388 -28.03 -20.37 2.56
CA PHE A 388 -29.35 -20.83 2.14
C PHE A 388 -30.47 -20.54 3.16
N GLY A 389 -30.19 -19.70 4.16
CA GLY A 389 -31.21 -19.27 5.13
C GLY A 389 -31.83 -20.43 5.92
N VAL A 390 -31.07 -21.50 6.14
CA VAL A 390 -31.52 -22.65 6.94
C VAL A 390 -31.64 -22.21 8.41
N LEU A 391 -32.74 -22.60 9.04
CA LEU A 391 -33.10 -22.30 10.43
C LEU A 391 -33.09 -23.57 11.27
N GLN A 392 -32.92 -23.43 12.58
CA GLN A 392 -32.90 -24.55 13.51
C GLN A 392 -34.21 -25.35 13.53
N THR A 393 -35.33 -24.71 13.19
CA THR A 393 -36.67 -25.31 13.13
C THR A 393 -36.96 -26.00 11.80
N ASP A 394 -36.05 -25.92 10.82
CA ASP A 394 -36.28 -26.55 9.51
C ASP A 394 -36.22 -28.07 9.63
N SER A 395 -37.20 -28.72 9.01
CA SER A 395 -37.20 -30.18 8.86
C SER A 395 -36.17 -30.62 7.83
N GLU A 396 -35.82 -31.93 7.80
CA GLU A 396 -34.94 -32.47 6.75
C GLU A 396 -35.45 -32.16 5.34
N LEU A 397 -36.76 -32.20 5.12
CA LEU A 397 -37.39 -31.85 3.84
C LEU A 397 -37.14 -30.37 3.50
N THR A 398 -37.37 -29.48 4.47
CA THR A 398 -37.17 -28.03 4.31
C THR A 398 -35.70 -27.68 4.06
N ILE A 399 -34.76 -28.40 4.68
CA ILE A 399 -33.32 -28.24 4.42
C ILE A 399 -33.00 -28.63 2.98
N LYS A 400 -33.49 -29.79 2.50
CA LYS A 400 -33.28 -30.23 1.11
C LYS A 400 -33.91 -29.25 0.10
N GLU A 401 -35.09 -28.71 0.40
CA GLU A 401 -35.77 -27.69 -0.40
C GLU A 401 -34.92 -26.43 -0.52
N LYS A 402 -34.46 -25.87 0.61
CA LYS A 402 -33.63 -24.67 0.64
C LYS A 402 -32.29 -24.84 -0.07
N LEU A 403 -31.73 -26.04 -0.04
CA LEU A 403 -30.50 -26.37 -0.77
C LEU A 403 -30.73 -26.68 -2.25
N ASN A 404 -32.00 -26.76 -2.72
CA ASN A 404 -32.39 -27.23 -4.04
C ASN A 404 -31.91 -28.68 -4.34
N LEU A 405 -31.96 -29.56 -3.33
CA LEU A 405 -31.45 -30.94 -3.40
C LEU A 405 -32.53 -32.01 -3.17
N ASN A 406 -33.78 -31.74 -3.55
CA ASN A 406 -34.92 -32.65 -3.34
C ASN A 406 -34.94 -33.93 -4.20
N ASP A 407 -33.93 -34.15 -5.05
CA ASP A 407 -33.87 -35.36 -5.87
C ASP A 407 -33.60 -36.62 -5.02
N SER A 408 -34.31 -37.70 -5.34
CA SER A 408 -34.09 -39.07 -4.88
C SER A 408 -32.64 -39.57 -5.04
N TYR A 409 -31.90 -39.05 -6.03
CA TYR A 409 -30.51 -39.44 -6.28
C TYR A 409 -29.49 -38.68 -5.41
N ASN A 410 -29.91 -37.66 -4.65
CA ASN A 410 -29.00 -36.91 -3.78
C ASN A 410 -28.73 -37.68 -2.48
N ARG A 411 -27.46 -37.65 -2.06
CA ARG A 411 -27.02 -38.11 -0.74
C ARG A 411 -26.23 -36.97 -0.10
N ILE A 412 -26.82 -36.36 0.94
CA ILE A 412 -26.29 -35.14 1.55
C ILE A 412 -25.65 -35.50 2.90
N LEU A 413 -24.34 -35.35 3.00
CA LEU A 413 -23.60 -35.48 4.26
C LEU A 413 -23.60 -34.11 4.96
N CYS A 414 -24.30 -34.00 6.08
CA CYS A 414 -24.38 -32.79 6.89
C CYS A 414 -23.38 -32.85 8.04
N SER A 415 -22.51 -31.84 8.16
CA SER A 415 -21.55 -31.75 9.26
C SER A 415 -21.06 -30.32 9.50
N THR A 416 -20.20 -30.15 10.51
CA THR A 416 -19.45 -28.92 10.82
C THR A 416 -17.97 -29.25 10.98
N ASP A 417 -17.10 -28.24 10.91
CA ASP A 417 -15.66 -28.39 11.16
C ASP A 417 -15.36 -28.90 12.57
N HIS A 418 -16.17 -28.50 13.54
CA HIS A 418 -16.07 -28.98 14.91
C HIS A 418 -16.43 -30.47 15.01
N LEU A 419 -17.53 -30.89 14.38
CA LEU A 419 -17.95 -32.29 14.37
C LEU A 419 -16.97 -33.18 13.60
N ASN A 420 -16.43 -32.71 12.48
CA ASN A 420 -15.43 -33.44 11.71
C ASN A 420 -14.16 -33.72 12.53
N LYS A 421 -13.71 -32.73 13.32
CA LYS A 421 -12.53 -32.87 14.18
C LYS A 421 -12.79 -33.80 15.37
N ASN A 422 -13.93 -33.64 16.05
CA ASN A 422 -14.22 -34.37 17.28
C ASN A 422 -14.75 -35.79 17.04
N ASN A 423 -15.40 -36.04 15.89
CA ASN A 423 -15.99 -37.32 15.53
C ASN A 423 -15.41 -37.86 14.21
N ALA A 424 -14.09 -37.74 14.03
CA ALA A 424 -13.39 -38.09 12.80
C ALA A 424 -13.68 -39.53 12.33
N GLU A 425 -13.76 -40.50 13.24
CA GLU A 425 -14.10 -41.90 12.88
C GLU A 425 -15.51 -42.04 12.31
N LYS A 426 -16.48 -41.32 12.87
CA LYS A 426 -17.87 -41.33 12.36
C LYS A 426 -17.93 -40.65 11.01
N PHE A 427 -17.30 -39.49 10.87
CA PHE A 427 -17.21 -38.79 9.59
C PHE A 427 -16.58 -39.68 8.51
N ASN A 428 -15.43 -40.29 8.78
CA ASN A 428 -14.70 -41.11 7.82
C ASN A 428 -15.50 -42.34 7.38
N ARG A 429 -16.22 -43.00 8.30
CA ARG A 429 -17.12 -44.12 7.97
C ARG A 429 -18.24 -43.68 7.03
N LEU A 430 -19.02 -42.68 7.43
CA LEU A 430 -20.14 -42.17 6.62
C LEU A 430 -19.69 -41.65 5.25
N HIS A 431 -18.56 -40.93 5.22
CA HIS A 431 -17.95 -40.47 3.98
C HIS A 431 -17.52 -41.65 3.09
N HIS A 432 -16.87 -42.68 3.64
CA HIS A 432 -16.47 -43.86 2.88
C HIS A 432 -17.68 -44.61 2.30
N ASP A 433 -18.71 -44.82 3.11
CA ASP A 433 -19.94 -45.52 2.70
C ASP A 433 -20.63 -44.80 1.53
N LEU A 434 -20.69 -43.46 1.57
CA LEU A 434 -21.24 -42.66 0.48
C LEU A 434 -20.42 -42.75 -0.81
N VAL A 435 -19.09 -42.74 -0.71
CA VAL A 435 -18.21 -42.89 -1.88
C VAL A 435 -18.36 -44.29 -2.50
N GLU A 436 -18.40 -45.34 -1.69
CA GLU A 436 -18.61 -46.71 -2.20
C GLU A 436 -20.01 -46.88 -2.80
N HIS A 437 -21.05 -46.28 -2.19
CA HIS A 437 -22.39 -46.26 -2.76
C HIS A 437 -22.39 -45.56 -4.13
N ASN A 438 -21.74 -44.41 -4.27
CA ASN A 438 -21.65 -43.71 -5.56
C ASN A 438 -20.88 -44.51 -6.61
N ARG A 439 -19.85 -45.27 -6.22
CA ARG A 439 -19.15 -46.18 -7.15
C ARG A 439 -20.07 -47.26 -7.69
N LYS A 440 -20.98 -47.78 -6.86
CA LYS A 440 -21.98 -48.79 -7.25
C LYS A 440 -23.15 -48.18 -8.02
N ASN A 441 -23.51 -46.93 -7.71
CA ASN A 441 -24.62 -46.18 -8.29
C ASN A 441 -24.13 -44.82 -8.83
N PRO A 442 -23.55 -44.78 -10.04
CA PRO A 442 -22.95 -43.55 -10.60
C PRO A 442 -23.95 -42.41 -10.81
N ALA A 443 -25.26 -42.71 -10.88
CA ALA A 443 -26.33 -41.72 -10.99
C ALA A 443 -26.57 -40.95 -9.67
N SER A 444 -26.04 -41.41 -8.53
CA SER A 444 -26.21 -40.70 -7.26
C SER A 444 -25.32 -39.46 -7.21
N HIS A 445 -25.85 -38.33 -6.74
CA HIS A 445 -25.05 -37.14 -6.50
C HIS A 445 -24.67 -37.07 -5.02
N LEU A 446 -23.39 -36.84 -4.74
CA LEU A 446 -22.88 -36.68 -3.39
C LEU A 446 -22.77 -35.20 -3.06
N THR A 447 -23.39 -34.78 -1.95
CA THR A 447 -23.30 -33.40 -1.48
C THR A 447 -22.77 -33.36 -0.07
N TYR A 448 -21.83 -32.47 0.21
CA TYR A 448 -21.42 -32.10 1.55
C TYR A 448 -22.09 -30.77 1.92
N ALA A 449 -22.95 -30.80 2.92
CA ALA A 449 -23.62 -29.64 3.48
C ALA A 449 -22.89 -29.18 4.75
N ASP A 450 -22.20 -28.05 4.64
CA ASP A 450 -21.42 -27.45 5.71
C ASP A 450 -22.24 -26.51 6.58
N PHE A 451 -22.43 -26.88 7.85
CA PHE A 451 -23.12 -26.08 8.85
C PHE A 451 -22.16 -25.22 9.70
N SER A 452 -20.86 -25.20 9.40
CA SER A 452 -19.84 -24.50 10.21
C SER A 452 -20.08 -22.99 10.36
N TYR A 453 -20.77 -22.39 9.38
CA TYR A 453 -21.08 -20.96 9.35
C TYR A 453 -22.57 -20.67 9.64
N CYS A 454 -23.34 -21.68 10.07
CA CYS A 454 -24.73 -21.49 10.46
C CYS A 454 -24.86 -20.91 11.88
N ARG A 455 -25.93 -20.15 12.11
CA ARG A 455 -26.22 -19.54 13.42
C ARG A 455 -26.59 -20.55 14.52
N PHE A 456 -26.87 -21.80 14.16
CA PHE A 456 -27.17 -22.85 15.12
C PHE A 456 -26.24 -24.05 14.92
N PRO A 457 -25.78 -24.68 16.02
CA PRO A 457 -24.86 -25.79 15.93
C PRO A 457 -25.60 -27.08 15.55
N LEU A 458 -25.13 -27.74 14.49
CA LEU A 458 -25.50 -29.13 14.22
C LEU A 458 -25.00 -29.99 15.39
N LYS A 459 -25.88 -30.83 15.96
CA LYS A 459 -25.55 -31.63 17.14
C LYS A 459 -24.76 -32.89 16.82
N ASP A 460 -24.90 -33.43 15.60
CA ASP A 460 -24.28 -34.66 15.17
C ASP A 460 -24.13 -34.70 13.64
N ILE A 461 -23.23 -35.55 13.14
CA ILE A 461 -23.03 -35.81 11.70
C ILE A 461 -24.17 -36.70 11.21
N THR A 462 -24.87 -36.27 10.16
CA THR A 462 -26.04 -36.96 9.61
C THR A 462 -25.98 -37.08 8.09
N ILE A 463 -26.70 -38.06 7.54
CA ILE A 463 -26.91 -38.20 6.10
C ILE A 463 -28.39 -37.94 5.83
N LEU A 464 -28.70 -37.00 4.94
CA LEU A 464 -30.04 -36.81 4.42
C LEU A 464 -30.15 -37.54 3.08
N SER A 465 -30.95 -38.61 3.05
CA SER A 465 -31.37 -39.30 1.83
C SER A 465 -32.88 -39.19 1.68
N SER A 466 -33.40 -39.12 0.46
CA SER A 466 -34.83 -39.32 0.25
C SER A 466 -35.15 -40.76 0.59
N GLN A 467 -36.18 -41.00 1.41
CA GLN A 467 -36.61 -42.37 1.72
C GLN A 467 -36.83 -43.11 0.40
N ASP A 468 -36.22 -44.28 0.25
CA ASP A 468 -36.51 -45.19 -0.84
C ASP A 468 -38.04 -45.37 -0.89
N GLN A 469 -38.67 -45.02 -2.01
CA GLN A 469 -40.00 -45.56 -2.27
C GLN A 469 -39.86 -47.09 -2.22
N PRO A 470 -40.68 -47.79 -1.43
CA PRO A 470 -40.57 -49.24 -1.34
C PRO A 470 -40.78 -49.82 -2.74
N GLU A 471 -39.78 -50.58 -3.20
CA GLU A 471 -39.94 -51.55 -4.28
C GLU A 471 -41.08 -52.50 -3.87
N GLY A 472 -42.27 -52.29 -4.41
CA GLY A 472 -43.38 -53.18 -4.10
C GLY A 472 -44.75 -52.60 -4.39
N GLN A 473 -45.14 -52.59 -5.66
CA GLN A 473 -46.44 -53.11 -6.08
C GLN A 473 -46.43 -53.38 -7.59
N LYS A 474 -45.99 -54.58 -7.95
CA LYS A 474 -46.60 -55.29 -9.07
C LYS A 474 -47.98 -55.75 -8.58
N GLY A 475 -49.01 -55.23 -9.21
CA GLY A 475 -50.40 -55.72 -9.19
C GLY A 475 -50.99 -55.43 -10.55
#